data_AF-A0A8D2ND22-F1
#
_entry.id   AF-A0A8D2ND22-F1
#
_cell.length_a   1.000
_cell.length_b   1.000
_cell.length_c   1.000
_cell.angle_alpha   90.00
_cell.angle_beta   90.00
_cell.angle_gamma   90.00
#
_symmetry.space_group_name_H-M   'P 1'
#
loop_
_entity.id
_entity.type
_entity.pdbx_description
1 polymer ?
#
loop_
_entity_poly.entity_id
_entity_poly.type
_entity_poly.pdbx_seq_one_letter_code
_entity_poly.pdbx_strand_id
1 'polypeptide(L)'
;CNTPKAALALQSDHGAIARKGMRGRLVLLCLLFSGNYYNQGEIRKKELEQSCCVLGIPASDVTVIDHRDFPDDPAVEWDTQLLATLVLEHIEAKNINLVVTFDAGGVSGHANHISLYKAVRYLHSEGKLPEGCRVLVLESVNLFRKYISFLDVLISCLLPRDELFILTEEETEQAKRAMRCHRSQLLGYRQLYLLFSRYLVLNSLRLL
;
A
#
# COMPACT_ATOMS: atom_id res chain seq x y z
N CYS A 1 -4.79 -2.69 15.82
CA CYS A 1 -3.41 -2.61 15.31
C CYS A 1 -3.32 -1.34 14.49
N ASN A 2 -2.49 -0.37 14.88
CA ASN A 2 -2.79 1.04 14.60
C ASN A 2 -1.62 1.65 13.80
N THR A 3 -1.78 1.65 12.49
CA THR A 3 -0.88 2.20 11.44
C THR A 3 -1.74 3.08 10.53
N PRO A 4 -1.15 3.97 9.70
CA PRO A 4 -1.89 4.51 8.56
C PRO A 4 -2.09 3.36 7.59
N LYS A 5 -3.33 2.88 7.44
CA LYS A 5 -3.68 1.68 6.63
C LYS A 5 -3.89 2.04 5.16
N ALA A 6 -2.94 2.81 4.63
CA ALA A 6 -2.89 3.31 3.27
C ALA A 6 -2.30 2.26 2.33
N ALA A 7 -2.99 1.91 1.25
CA ALA A 7 -2.38 1.33 0.06
C ALA A 7 -3.32 1.40 -1.15
N LEU A 8 -3.20 2.46 -1.95
CA LEU A 8 -3.58 2.37 -3.35
C LEU A 8 -2.70 3.21 -4.28
N ALA A 9 -2.41 2.58 -5.43
CA ALA A 9 -2.10 3.16 -6.74
C ALA A 9 -0.65 3.64 -7.03
N LEU A 10 -0.35 3.58 -8.34
CA LEU A 10 0.84 4.04 -9.05
C LEU A 10 0.40 4.15 -10.52
N GLN A 11 0.25 5.35 -11.09
CA GLN A 11 -0.03 5.46 -12.54
C GLN A 11 1.21 4.99 -13.32
N SER A 12 1.04 4.17 -14.37
CA SER A 12 2.14 3.72 -15.23
C SER A 12 1.93 4.09 -16.69
N ASP A 13 2.77 4.96 -17.25
CA ASP A 13 2.86 5.14 -18.70
C ASP A 13 3.85 4.11 -19.29
N HIS A 14 3.74 3.81 -20.59
CA HIS A 14 4.29 2.59 -21.18
C HIS A 14 5.84 2.45 -21.16
N GLY A 15 6.36 1.27 -20.80
CA GLY A 15 7.62 0.76 -21.36
C GLY A 15 8.44 -0.25 -20.54
N ALA A 16 8.61 -1.47 -21.06
CA ALA A 16 9.74 -2.41 -20.85
C ALA A 16 10.27 -2.67 -19.41
N ILE A 17 9.88 -3.84 -18.88
CA ILE A 17 10.25 -4.44 -17.58
C ILE A 17 11.77 -4.77 -17.47
N ALA A 18 12.21 -5.14 -16.25
CA ALA A 18 13.50 -5.70 -15.83
C ALA A 18 14.66 -4.73 -15.51
N ARG A 19 14.79 -3.55 -16.16
CA ARG A 19 15.67 -2.46 -15.65
C ARG A 19 15.43 -1.06 -16.23
N LYS A 20 14.24 -0.81 -16.77
CA LYS A 20 13.80 0.50 -17.30
C LYS A 20 12.35 0.76 -16.86
N GLY A 21 11.84 1.95 -17.17
CA GLY A 21 10.42 2.04 -17.55
C GLY A 21 9.42 2.57 -16.54
N MET A 22 9.64 2.44 -15.22
CA MET A 22 8.72 3.04 -14.24
C MET A 22 8.96 4.56 -14.09
N ARG A 23 8.66 5.31 -15.15
CA ARG A 23 8.35 6.75 -15.07
C ARG A 23 6.83 6.88 -15.13
N GLY A 24 6.24 7.06 -13.95
CA GLY A 24 4.81 7.17 -13.77
C GLY A 24 4.49 8.06 -12.58
N ARG A 25 3.29 8.62 -12.56
CA ARG A 25 2.83 9.51 -11.50
C ARG A 25 2.35 8.69 -10.30
N LEU A 26 3.08 8.74 -9.20
CA LEU A 26 2.63 8.15 -7.94
C LEU A 26 1.49 8.99 -7.37
N VAL A 27 0.27 8.47 -7.50
CA VAL A 27 -0.93 8.95 -6.82
C VAL A 27 -1.24 7.99 -5.68
N LEU A 28 -1.31 8.49 -4.46
CA LEU A 28 -1.64 7.70 -3.28
C LEU A 28 -3.07 8.00 -2.82
N LEU A 29 -3.98 7.05 -3.02
CA LEU A 29 -5.22 7.03 -2.25
C LEU A 29 -4.95 6.41 -0.87
N CYS A 30 -5.19 7.20 0.15
CA CYS A 30 -5.17 6.77 1.54
C CYS A 30 -6.58 6.83 2.12
N LEU A 31 -7.11 5.67 2.47
CA LEU A 31 -8.34 5.55 3.24
C LEU A 31 -8.00 5.61 4.73
N LEU A 32 -7.88 6.84 5.27
CA LEU A 32 -7.75 7.06 6.71
C LEU A 32 -9.14 7.00 7.35
N PHE A 33 -9.59 5.79 7.69
CA PHE A 33 -10.64 5.61 8.69
C PHE A 33 -10.31 6.47 9.91
N SER A 34 -11.23 7.36 10.30
CA SER A 34 -10.97 8.39 11.31
C SER A 34 -10.10 7.88 12.46
N GLY A 35 -8.91 8.46 12.61
CA GLY A 35 -7.91 8.05 13.60
C GLY A 35 -8.29 8.39 15.05
N ASN A 36 -9.60 8.45 15.32
CA ASN A 36 -10.19 9.08 16.48
C ASN A 36 -10.44 8.12 17.66
N TYR A 37 -10.17 6.81 17.50
CA TYR A 37 -10.10 5.85 18.61
C TYR A 37 -9.16 6.35 19.74
N TYR A 38 -8.13 7.14 19.39
CA TYR A 38 -7.23 7.80 20.34
C TYR A 38 -7.21 9.35 20.17
N ASN A 39 -8.19 9.95 19.49
CA ASN A 39 -8.19 11.37 19.08
C ASN A 39 -6.89 11.82 18.35
N GLN A 40 -6.38 10.98 17.44
CA GLN A 40 -5.08 11.19 16.76
C GLN A 40 -5.19 11.43 15.24
N GLY A 41 -6.38 11.46 14.65
CA GLY A 41 -6.57 11.53 13.18
C GLY A 41 -5.77 12.63 12.50
N GLU A 42 -5.89 13.86 13.00
CA GLU A 42 -5.16 15.04 12.50
C GLU A 42 -3.63 14.94 12.61
N ILE A 43 -3.11 14.24 13.63
CA ILE A 43 -1.67 14.00 13.78
C ILE A 43 -1.22 13.01 12.69
N ARG A 44 -1.94 11.88 12.57
CA ARG A 44 -1.59 10.81 11.62
C ARG A 44 -1.73 11.24 10.16
N LYS A 45 -2.67 12.14 9.86
CA LYS A 45 -2.81 12.79 8.55
C LYS A 45 -1.57 13.62 8.21
N LYS A 46 -1.11 14.48 9.13
CA LYS A 46 0.11 15.29 8.94
C LYS A 46 1.38 14.44 8.85
N GLU A 47 1.45 13.34 9.61
CA GLU A 47 2.53 12.34 9.49
C GLU A 47 2.54 11.66 8.11
N LEU A 48 1.35 11.37 7.54
CA LEU A 48 1.20 10.82 6.20
C LEU A 48 1.61 11.82 5.12
N GLU A 49 1.13 13.06 5.19
CA GLU A 49 1.50 14.13 4.26
C GLU A 49 3.03 14.36 4.26
N GLN A 50 3.67 14.31 5.43
CA GLN A 50 5.13 14.34 5.57
C GLN A 50 5.83 13.10 5.00
N SER A 51 5.32 11.90 5.27
CA SER A 51 5.82 10.62 4.73
C SER A 51 5.78 10.62 3.18
N CYS A 52 4.66 11.09 2.61
CA CYS A 52 4.47 11.26 1.18
C CYS A 52 5.46 12.28 0.58
N CYS A 53 5.67 13.42 1.24
CA CYS A 53 6.65 14.42 0.84
C CYS A 53 8.09 13.85 0.81
N VAL A 54 8.46 13.01 1.80
CA VAL A 54 9.76 12.31 1.82
C VAL A 54 9.90 11.27 0.70
N LEU A 55 8.80 10.67 0.25
CA LEU A 55 8.73 9.80 -0.94
C LEU A 55 8.67 10.58 -2.27
N GLY A 56 8.63 11.91 -2.25
CA GLY A 56 8.52 12.75 -3.45
C GLY A 56 7.11 12.84 -4.05
N ILE A 57 6.08 12.40 -3.31
CA ILE A 57 4.68 12.44 -3.75
C ILE A 57 4.11 13.86 -3.56
N PRO A 58 3.57 14.52 -4.60
CA PRO A 58 2.92 15.81 -4.46
C PRO A 58 1.68 15.74 -3.56
N ALA A 59 1.44 16.76 -2.73
CA ALA A 59 0.26 16.81 -1.86
C ALA A 59 -1.08 16.79 -2.64
N SER A 60 -1.08 17.29 -3.89
CA SER A 60 -2.23 17.19 -4.82
C SER A 60 -2.56 15.75 -5.23
N ASP A 61 -1.64 14.82 -5.04
CA ASP A 61 -1.74 13.40 -5.39
C ASP A 61 -1.79 12.48 -4.16
N VAL A 62 -1.87 13.05 -2.95
CA VAL A 62 -2.24 12.36 -1.72
C VAL A 62 -3.72 12.65 -1.47
N THR A 63 -4.59 11.64 -1.57
CA THR A 63 -6.01 11.78 -1.20
C THR A 63 -6.27 11.05 0.11
N VAL A 64 -6.83 11.78 1.08
CA VAL A 64 -7.19 11.25 2.40
C VAL A 64 -8.70 11.27 2.52
N ILE A 65 -9.32 10.09 2.47
CA ILE A 65 -10.75 9.92 2.74
C ILE A 65 -10.90 9.52 4.21
N ASP A 66 -11.59 10.37 4.98
CA ASP A 66 -12.16 10.02 6.29
C ASP A 66 -13.67 9.85 6.12
N HIS A 67 -14.21 8.73 6.64
CA HIS A 67 -15.60 8.33 6.46
C HIS A 67 -16.11 7.64 7.73
N ARG A 68 -17.31 7.98 8.21
CA ARG A 68 -17.87 7.38 9.44
C ARG A 68 -18.15 5.88 9.28
N ASP A 69 -18.42 5.43 8.05
CA ASP A 69 -18.77 4.05 7.73
C ASP A 69 -17.55 3.23 7.28
N PHE A 70 -16.34 3.84 7.32
CA PHE A 70 -15.07 3.10 7.26
C PHE A 70 -14.08 3.47 8.55
N PRO A 71 -13.56 2.45 10.66
CA PRO A 71 -12.58 2.72 11.88
C PRO A 71 -11.19 2.06 11.79
N ASP A 72 -10.28 2.57 12.60
CA ASP A 72 -8.93 2.02 12.75
C ASP A 72 -8.90 0.65 13.49
N ASP A 73 -10.00 -0.09 13.46
CA ASP A 73 -10.29 -1.26 14.28
C ASP A 73 -10.03 -2.59 13.50
N PRO A 74 -9.16 -3.49 14.00
CA PRO A 74 -8.93 -4.80 13.39
C PRO A 74 -10.10 -5.79 13.50
N ALA A 75 -11.14 -5.51 14.29
CA ALA A 75 -12.31 -6.37 14.46
C ALA A 75 -13.49 -5.99 13.54
N VAL A 76 -13.41 -4.85 12.84
CA VAL A 76 -14.48 -4.36 11.95
C VAL A 76 -14.11 -4.62 10.49
N GLU A 77 -14.90 -5.45 9.79
CA GLU A 77 -14.86 -5.54 8.34
C GLU A 77 -15.65 -4.39 7.72
N TRP A 78 -15.16 -3.86 6.59
CA TRP A 78 -15.73 -2.71 5.90
C TRP A 78 -16.76 -3.15 4.87
N ASP A 79 -17.79 -2.34 4.58
CA ASP A 79 -18.70 -2.65 3.47
C ASP A 79 -17.93 -2.65 2.13
N THR A 80 -17.95 -3.79 1.45
CA THR A 80 -17.14 -4.01 0.25
C THR A 80 -17.65 -3.24 -0.97
N GLN A 81 -18.96 -2.93 -1.05
CA GLN A 81 -19.54 -2.27 -2.22
C GLN A 81 -19.38 -0.75 -2.15
N LEU A 82 -19.63 -0.15 -0.98
CA LEU A 82 -19.39 1.26 -0.72
C LEU A 82 -17.88 1.57 -0.82
N LEU A 83 -17.02 0.65 -0.37
CA LEU A 83 -15.56 0.77 -0.48
C LEU A 83 -15.10 0.69 -1.94
N ALA A 84 -15.68 -0.24 -2.71
CA ALA A 84 -15.44 -0.35 -4.15
C ALA A 84 -15.88 0.91 -4.89
N THR A 85 -17.01 1.52 -4.51
CA THR A 85 -17.51 2.77 -5.12
C THR A 85 -16.50 3.92 -4.92
N LEU A 86 -16.07 4.19 -3.67
CA LEU A 86 -15.11 5.26 -3.40
C LEU A 86 -13.73 5.02 -4.06
N VAL A 87 -13.32 3.75 -4.18
CA VAL A 87 -12.09 3.38 -4.88
C VAL A 87 -12.22 3.60 -6.40
N LEU A 88 -13.36 3.25 -6.99
CA LEU A 88 -13.62 3.47 -8.41
C LEU A 88 -13.71 4.96 -8.76
N GLU A 89 -14.49 5.74 -8.00
CA GLU A 89 -14.60 7.20 -8.15
C GLU A 89 -13.22 7.86 -8.14
N HIS A 90 -12.32 7.42 -7.25
CA HIS A 90 -10.96 7.94 -7.20
C HIS A 90 -10.11 7.49 -8.40
N ILE A 91 -10.21 6.23 -8.82
CA ILE A 91 -9.52 5.68 -10.00
C ILE A 91 -9.91 6.46 -11.27
N GLU A 92 -11.20 6.73 -11.46
CA GLU A 92 -11.72 7.50 -12.59
C GLU A 92 -11.31 8.98 -12.51
N ALA A 93 -11.55 9.66 -11.38
CA ALA A 93 -11.22 11.08 -11.20
C ALA A 93 -9.72 11.38 -11.33
N LYS A 94 -8.84 10.39 -11.07
CA LYS A 94 -7.39 10.50 -11.25
C LYS A 94 -6.85 9.82 -12.50
N ASN A 95 -7.69 9.18 -13.32
CA ASN A 95 -7.31 8.43 -14.53
C ASN A 95 -6.24 7.35 -14.26
N ILE A 96 -6.43 6.55 -13.20
CA ILE A 96 -5.46 5.57 -12.73
C ILE A 96 -5.53 4.29 -13.58
N ASN A 97 -4.45 4.00 -14.30
CA ASN A 97 -4.30 2.82 -15.16
C ASN A 97 -3.53 1.64 -14.49
N LEU A 98 -3.04 1.83 -13.26
CA LEU A 98 -2.41 0.78 -12.46
C LEU A 98 -2.72 0.99 -10.97
N VAL A 99 -3.32 -0.04 -10.38
CA VAL A 99 -3.74 -0.12 -8.98
C VAL A 99 -2.81 -1.09 -8.26
N VAL A 100 -2.03 -0.62 -7.29
CA VAL A 100 -1.25 -1.47 -6.38
C VAL A 100 -1.95 -1.52 -5.03
N THR A 101 -2.24 -2.71 -4.51
CA THR A 101 -2.93 -2.92 -3.23
C THR A 101 -2.42 -4.15 -2.48
N PHE A 102 -3.03 -4.52 -1.34
CA PHE A 102 -2.70 -5.72 -0.57
C PHE A 102 -3.30 -7.00 -1.20
N ASP A 103 -2.78 -8.17 -0.83
CA ASP A 103 -3.42 -9.45 -1.16
C ASP A 103 -4.46 -9.89 -0.10
N ALA A 104 -5.02 -11.11 -0.29
CA ALA A 104 -5.97 -11.73 0.63
C ALA A 104 -5.45 -11.93 2.06
N GLY A 105 -4.13 -11.92 2.29
CA GLY A 105 -3.52 -11.98 3.61
C GLY A 105 -3.35 -10.62 4.28
N GLY A 106 -3.55 -9.51 3.55
CA GLY A 106 -3.45 -8.16 4.09
C GLY A 106 -2.07 -7.81 4.67
N VAL A 107 -1.00 -8.50 4.24
CA VAL A 107 0.37 -8.56 4.80
C VAL A 107 0.44 -9.10 6.24
N SER A 108 -0.51 -8.80 7.12
CA SER A 108 -0.49 -9.13 8.55
C SER A 108 -1.83 -9.63 9.11
N GLY A 109 -2.79 -9.99 8.25
CA GLY A 109 -4.13 -10.40 8.65
C GLY A 109 -5.05 -9.24 9.05
N HIS A 110 -4.73 -8.00 8.67
CA HIS A 110 -5.51 -6.83 9.11
C HIS A 110 -6.82 -6.67 8.33
N ALA A 111 -7.97 -6.65 9.03
CA ALA A 111 -9.30 -6.50 8.43
C ALA A 111 -9.40 -5.39 7.38
N ASN A 112 -8.96 -4.17 7.70
CA ASN A 112 -8.89 -3.01 6.79
C ASN A 112 -8.14 -3.32 5.47
N HIS A 113 -6.98 -4.00 5.54
CA HIS A 113 -6.20 -4.36 4.35
C HIS A 113 -6.90 -5.44 3.51
N ILE A 114 -7.50 -6.44 4.18
CA ILE A 114 -8.28 -7.50 3.56
C ILE A 114 -9.55 -6.95 2.90
N SER A 115 -10.19 -5.96 3.53
CA SER A 115 -11.37 -5.28 3.01
C SER A 115 -11.06 -4.51 1.73
N LEU A 116 -9.93 -3.78 1.70
CA LEU A 116 -9.47 -3.08 0.51
C LEU A 116 -9.13 -4.05 -0.63
N TYR A 117 -8.49 -5.18 -0.34
CA TYR A 117 -8.32 -6.28 -1.30
C TYR A 117 -9.66 -6.82 -1.83
N LYS A 118 -10.64 -7.07 -0.94
CA LYS A 118 -11.99 -7.53 -1.31
C LYS A 118 -12.67 -6.55 -2.26
N ALA A 119 -12.61 -5.25 -1.99
CA ALA A 119 -13.22 -4.21 -2.82
C ALA A 119 -12.54 -4.05 -4.19
N VAL A 120 -11.20 -3.99 -4.24
CA VAL A 120 -10.47 -3.92 -5.51
C VAL A 120 -10.67 -5.19 -6.34
N ARG A 121 -10.70 -6.37 -5.69
CA ARG A 121 -11.02 -7.64 -6.35
C ARG A 121 -12.46 -7.68 -6.87
N TYR A 122 -13.42 -7.13 -6.14
CA TYR A 122 -14.81 -7.01 -6.59
C TYR A 122 -14.91 -6.13 -7.84
N LEU A 123 -14.25 -4.95 -7.85
CA LEU A 123 -14.18 -4.11 -9.06
C LEU A 123 -13.57 -4.86 -10.25
N HIS A 124 -12.51 -5.65 -10.03
CA HIS A 124 -11.86 -6.43 -11.07
C HIS A 124 -12.77 -7.55 -11.61
N SER A 125 -13.36 -8.37 -10.73
CA SER A 125 -14.20 -9.51 -11.15
C SER A 125 -15.51 -9.12 -11.83
N GLU A 126 -16.04 -7.94 -11.50
CA GLU A 126 -17.27 -7.40 -12.09
C GLU A 126 -17.00 -6.62 -13.40
N GLY A 127 -15.74 -6.47 -13.82
CA GLY A 127 -15.37 -5.68 -15.00
C GLY A 127 -15.63 -4.18 -14.83
N LYS A 128 -15.60 -3.66 -13.60
CA LYS A 128 -15.94 -2.25 -13.25
C LYS A 128 -14.75 -1.30 -13.27
N LEU A 129 -13.52 -1.81 -13.43
CA LEU A 129 -12.33 -0.97 -13.58
C LEU A 129 -12.25 -0.41 -15.02
N PRO A 130 -11.70 0.80 -15.22
CA PRO A 130 -11.53 1.38 -16.56
C PRO A 130 -10.70 0.48 -17.50
N GLU A 131 -10.95 0.58 -18.81
CA GLU A 131 -10.23 -0.22 -19.82
C GLU A 131 -8.71 -0.04 -19.70
N GLY A 132 -7.98 -1.17 -19.68
CA GLY A 132 -6.52 -1.19 -19.51
C GLY A 132 -6.02 -0.94 -18.07
N CYS A 133 -6.91 -0.69 -17.10
CA CYS A 133 -6.52 -0.57 -15.69
C CYS A 133 -6.06 -1.93 -15.15
N ARG A 134 -4.78 -2.04 -14.76
CA ARG A 134 -4.20 -3.28 -14.21
C ARG A 134 -4.22 -3.25 -12.68
N VAL A 135 -4.45 -4.39 -12.04
CA VAL A 135 -4.34 -4.53 -10.58
C VAL A 135 -3.15 -5.42 -10.22
N LEU A 136 -2.26 -4.91 -9.36
CA LEU A 136 -1.19 -5.65 -8.73
C LEU A 136 -1.44 -5.77 -7.22
N VAL A 137 -1.27 -6.98 -6.67
CA VAL A 137 -1.44 -7.27 -5.24
C VAL A 137 -0.11 -7.65 -4.58
N LEU A 138 0.15 -7.08 -3.40
CA LEU A 138 1.36 -7.33 -2.61
C LEU A 138 1.29 -8.65 -1.87
N GLU A 139 2.18 -9.57 -2.21
CA GLU A 139 2.21 -10.94 -1.65
C GLU A 139 2.52 -10.96 -0.15
N SER A 140 1.62 -11.57 0.63
CA SER A 140 1.81 -11.90 2.04
C SER A 140 2.74 -13.10 2.20
N VAL A 141 3.94 -12.88 2.75
CA VAL A 141 4.86 -13.96 3.09
C VAL A 141 4.75 -14.38 4.57
N ASN A 142 5.14 -15.62 4.86
CA ASN A 142 5.22 -16.15 6.23
C ASN A 142 6.17 -15.33 7.13
N LEU A 143 6.05 -15.49 8.45
CA LEU A 143 6.82 -14.69 9.43
C LEU A 143 8.34 -14.83 9.28
N PHE A 144 8.86 -15.98 8.86
CA PHE A 144 10.29 -16.16 8.63
C PHE A 144 10.75 -15.31 7.44
N ARG A 145 10.15 -15.52 6.25
CA ARG A 145 10.46 -14.74 5.04
C ARG A 145 10.21 -13.24 5.22
N LYS A 146 9.28 -12.85 6.11
CA LYS A 146 9.02 -11.44 6.46
C LYS A 146 10.23 -10.77 7.11
N TYR A 147 10.98 -11.47 7.96
CA TYR A 147 11.97 -10.88 8.86
C TYR A 147 13.44 -11.28 8.59
N ILE A 148 13.75 -11.88 7.43
CA ILE A 148 15.14 -12.16 7.00
C ILE A 148 15.72 -11.05 6.08
N SER A 149 15.03 -9.91 5.93
CA SER A 149 15.50 -8.75 5.17
C SER A 149 15.95 -9.12 3.73
N PHE A 150 17.06 -8.55 3.26
CA PHE A 150 17.63 -8.78 1.92
C PHE A 150 17.95 -10.26 1.60
N LEU A 151 18.07 -11.16 2.59
CA LEU A 151 18.33 -12.57 2.34
C LEU A 151 17.17 -13.25 1.60
N ASP A 152 15.94 -12.74 1.72
CA ASP A 152 14.80 -13.23 0.96
C ASP A 152 14.87 -12.90 -0.54
N VAL A 153 15.85 -12.11 -1.01
CA VAL A 153 16.11 -11.93 -2.46
C VAL A 153 16.46 -13.26 -3.12
N LEU A 154 17.32 -14.07 -2.51
CA LEU A 154 17.72 -15.36 -3.08
C LEU A 154 16.52 -16.31 -3.19
N ILE A 155 15.70 -16.38 -2.13
CA ILE A 155 14.49 -17.20 -2.08
C ILE A 155 13.44 -16.68 -3.07
N SER A 156 13.21 -15.37 -3.11
CA SER A 156 12.24 -14.74 -4.03
C SER A 156 12.64 -14.93 -5.48
N CYS A 157 13.93 -14.85 -5.82
CA CYS A 157 14.43 -15.03 -7.18
C CYS A 157 14.14 -16.43 -7.74
N LEU A 158 14.17 -17.47 -6.89
CA LEU A 158 13.90 -18.86 -7.24
C LEU A 158 12.42 -19.23 -7.33
N LEU A 159 11.50 -18.37 -6.87
CA LEU A 159 10.06 -18.64 -6.83
C LEU A 159 9.31 -18.01 -8.02
N PRO A 160 8.32 -18.69 -8.62
CA PRO A 160 7.40 -18.10 -9.59
C PRO A 160 6.65 -16.91 -9.02
N ARG A 161 6.58 -15.82 -9.79
CA ARG A 161 5.98 -14.52 -9.44
C ARG A 161 5.87 -13.69 -10.72
N ASP A 162 4.92 -12.75 -10.76
CA ASP A 162 4.73 -11.90 -11.94
C ASP A 162 5.73 -10.74 -11.94
N GLU A 163 5.83 -9.99 -10.82
CA GLU A 163 6.73 -8.84 -10.69
C GLU A 163 7.50 -8.86 -9.36
N LEU A 164 8.74 -8.35 -9.38
CA LEU A 164 9.58 -8.22 -8.18
C LEU A 164 10.34 -6.90 -8.19
N PHE A 165 9.98 -6.02 -7.25
CA PHE A 165 10.66 -4.75 -7.03
C PHE A 165 11.70 -4.92 -5.93
N ILE A 166 12.98 -4.83 -6.29
CA ILE A 166 14.10 -4.77 -5.34
C ILE A 166 14.55 -3.31 -5.27
N LEU A 167 14.49 -2.72 -4.09
CA LEU A 167 14.89 -1.34 -3.82
C LEU A 167 16.42 -1.28 -3.68
N THR A 168 17.01 -0.19 -4.17
CA THR A 168 18.40 0.19 -3.86
C THR A 168 18.55 0.58 -2.38
N GLU A 169 19.79 0.73 -1.91
CA GLU A 169 20.07 1.23 -0.55
C GLU A 169 19.53 2.65 -0.33
N GLU A 170 19.60 3.52 -1.34
CA GLU A 170 19.09 4.90 -1.30
C GLU A 170 17.56 4.93 -1.18
N GLU A 171 16.85 4.15 -2.00
CA GLU A 171 15.39 3.97 -1.92
C GLU A 171 14.97 3.32 -0.59
N THR A 172 15.76 2.35 -0.10
CA THR A 172 15.55 1.69 1.20
C THR A 172 15.62 2.69 2.36
N GLU A 173 16.64 3.57 2.39
CA GLU A 173 16.71 4.63 3.41
C GLU A 173 15.75 5.80 3.15
N GLN A 174 15.27 6.02 1.92
CA GLN A 174 14.13 6.91 1.66
C GLN A 174 12.84 6.35 2.27
N ALA A 175 12.53 5.06 2.03
CA ALA A 175 11.38 4.37 2.60
C ALA A 175 11.45 4.33 4.14
N LYS A 176 12.62 4.04 4.72
CA LYS A 176 12.81 4.12 6.18
C LYS A 176 12.68 5.55 6.71
N ARG A 177 13.15 6.59 5.98
CA ARG A 177 12.92 8.00 6.36
C ARG A 177 11.43 8.37 6.35
N ALA A 178 10.69 7.98 5.32
CA ALA A 178 9.25 8.20 5.23
C ALA A 178 8.51 7.49 6.39
N MET A 179 8.83 6.23 6.65
CA MET A 179 8.26 5.49 7.80
C MET A 179 8.58 6.14 9.17
N ARG A 180 9.74 6.82 9.31
CA ARG A 180 10.11 7.58 10.52
C ARG A 180 9.29 8.87 10.72
N CYS A 181 8.52 9.32 9.71
CA CYS A 181 7.54 10.40 9.88
C CYS A 181 6.35 10.00 10.76
N HIS A 182 5.96 8.72 10.79
CA HIS A 182 4.80 8.20 11.53
C HIS A 182 5.06 8.03 13.05
N ARG A 183 5.55 9.09 13.70
CA ARG A 183 6.05 9.07 15.09
C ARG A 183 5.04 8.55 16.12
N SER A 184 3.79 9.02 16.06
CA SER A 184 2.68 8.58 16.92
C SER A 184 2.34 7.09 16.77
N GLN A 185 2.84 6.46 15.71
CA GLN A 185 2.58 5.08 15.35
C GLN A 185 3.86 4.24 15.32
N LEU A 186 5.07 4.78 15.52
CA LEU A 186 6.32 4.02 15.43
C LEU A 186 6.73 3.33 16.75
N LEU A 187 5.79 2.55 17.31
CA LEU A 187 5.98 1.73 18.52
C LEU A 187 7.15 0.75 18.38
N GLY A 188 7.80 0.38 19.50
CA GLY A 188 9.09 -0.33 19.51
C GLY A 188 9.21 -1.56 18.60
N TYR A 189 8.19 -2.41 18.50
CA TYR A 189 8.20 -3.59 17.62
C TYR A 189 8.30 -3.24 16.12
N ARG A 190 7.93 -2.01 15.73
CA ARG A 190 8.06 -1.49 14.36
C ARG A 190 9.50 -1.06 14.04
N GLN A 191 10.37 -0.85 15.04
CA GLN A 191 11.81 -0.69 14.82
C GLN A 191 12.43 -1.99 14.29
N LEU A 192 12.00 -3.16 14.79
CA LEU A 192 12.39 -4.46 14.24
C LEU A 192 11.89 -4.62 12.79
N TYR A 193 10.69 -4.11 12.47
CA TYR A 193 10.22 -4.05 11.08
C TYR A 193 11.11 -3.14 10.21
N LEU A 194 11.54 -1.98 10.71
CA LEU A 194 12.44 -1.06 9.97
C LEU A 194 13.84 -1.65 9.69
N LEU A 195 14.31 -2.59 10.51
CA LEU A 195 15.62 -3.23 10.35
C LEU A 195 15.55 -4.52 9.52
N PHE A 196 14.52 -5.35 9.75
CA PHE A 196 14.50 -6.74 9.31
C PHE A 196 13.40 -7.06 8.29
N SER A 197 12.43 -6.17 8.04
CA SER A 197 11.34 -6.46 7.11
C SER A 197 11.83 -6.55 5.67
N ARG A 198 11.57 -7.67 4.99
CA ARG A 198 11.83 -7.79 3.55
C ARG A 198 11.10 -6.72 2.73
N TYR A 199 9.92 -6.25 3.17
CA TYR A 199 9.09 -5.29 2.41
C TYR A 199 9.73 -3.90 2.25
N LEU A 200 10.81 -3.60 2.99
CA LEU A 200 11.59 -2.36 2.81
C LEU A 200 12.74 -2.50 1.79
N VAL A 201 12.99 -3.72 1.29
CA VAL A 201 14.10 -4.04 0.36
C VAL A 201 13.60 -4.78 -0.88
N LEU A 202 12.60 -5.65 -0.75
CA LEU A 202 11.99 -6.40 -1.84
C LEU A 202 10.47 -6.60 -1.68
N ASN A 203 9.72 -6.21 -2.71
CA ASN A 203 8.27 -6.34 -2.80
C ASN A 203 7.89 -7.25 -3.98
N SER A 204 7.24 -8.37 -3.68
CA SER A 204 6.72 -9.30 -4.68
C SER A 204 5.28 -8.91 -4.99
N LEU A 205 5.00 -8.57 -6.25
CA LEU A 205 3.65 -8.25 -6.71
C LEU A 205 3.15 -9.35 -7.65
N ARG A 206 1.84 -9.61 -7.60
CA ARG A 206 1.14 -10.51 -8.52
C ARG A 206 0.02 -9.79 -9.25
N LEU A 207 -0.28 -10.20 -10.48
CA LEU A 207 -1.47 -9.73 -11.19
C LEU A 207 -2.74 -10.38 -10.57
N LEU A 208 -3.84 -9.62 -10.50
CA LEU A 208 -5.13 -10.08 -9.98
C LEU A 208 -6.05 -10.68 -11.06
#